data_AF-A0A2N3T5Y6-F1
#
_entry.id   AF-A0A2N3T5Y6-F1
#
_cell.length_a   1.000
_cell.length_b   1.000
_cell.length_c   1.000
_cell.angle_alpha   90.00
_cell.angle_beta   90.00
_cell.angle_gamma   90.00
#
_symmetry.space_group_name_H-M   'P 1'
#
loop_
_entity.id
_entity.type
_entity.pdbx_description
1 polymer ?
#
loop_
_entity_poly.entity_id
_entity_poly.type
_entity_poly.pdbx_seq_one_letter_code
_entity_poly.pdbx_strand_id
1 'polypeptide(L)'
;MENNIKQFGVHIKSKDRYLAFVTLNNTSFPEFKHLNKVPSVLRENDQIELIVYLQNFESGSLLAQVRKLALGGFNEDINFNIEPLEKENMYKLTTDKTIPDGSFLFISTGWNEILTVFLGDSEQEAIVFFSDTSLRPAYAAVPDLEDAIKAFPNSQELIDLLPKWKEIKQLERQELEYKYVEEAWQKYQETEKISLKIRYLKDMQMALNGFLANHPESNKSEECKERQGEIDTKLPELEKMM
;
A
#
# COMPACT_ATOMS: atom_id res chain seq x y z
N MET A 1 34.74 12.07 15.39
CA MET A 1 33.29 11.90 15.60
C MET A 1 33.05 10.47 16.05
N GLU A 2 33.18 10.19 17.35
CA GLU A 2 33.06 8.83 17.89
C GLU A 2 31.76 8.70 18.69
N ASN A 3 30.64 8.49 18.00
CA ASN A 3 29.46 7.97 18.68
C ASN A 3 29.65 6.46 18.86
N ASN A 4 30.24 6.07 20.00
CA ASN A 4 30.11 4.81 20.75
C ASN A 4 29.52 3.55 20.06
N ILE A 5 30.00 3.15 18.87
CA ILE A 5 29.72 1.79 18.35
C ILE A 5 30.62 0.79 19.09
N LYS A 6 30.04 0.19 20.15
CA LYS A 6 30.73 -0.72 21.07
C LYS A 6 30.49 -2.20 20.79
N GLN A 7 29.52 -2.54 19.94
CA GLN A 7 29.11 -3.92 19.67
C GLN A 7 29.09 -4.22 18.18
N PHE A 8 29.43 -5.47 17.83
CA PHE A 8 29.28 -5.99 16.49
C PHE A 8 27.84 -5.85 16.00
N GLY A 9 27.66 -5.57 14.72
CA GLY A 9 26.39 -5.35 14.06
C GLY A 9 26.49 -4.35 12.91
N VAL A 10 25.37 -4.12 12.26
CA VAL A 10 25.20 -3.07 11.26
C VAL A 10 24.48 -1.90 11.91
N HIS A 11 25.00 -0.70 11.71
CA HIS A 11 24.48 0.54 12.29
C HIS A 11 24.27 1.57 11.19
N ILE A 12 23.19 2.33 11.24
CA ILE A 12 22.87 3.39 10.27
C ILE A 12 23.03 4.77 10.89
N LYS A 13 23.60 5.71 10.14
CA LYS A 13 23.73 7.11 10.53
C LYS A 13 22.35 7.78 10.53
N SER A 14 21.97 8.29 11.69
CA SER A 14 20.91 9.28 11.89
C SER A 14 21.55 10.64 12.23
N LYS A 15 20.79 11.75 12.13
CA LYS A 15 21.27 13.14 12.32
C LYS A 15 22.42 13.25 13.32
N ASP A 16 22.16 12.85 14.57
CA ASP A 16 23.13 13.04 15.66
C ASP A 16 23.77 11.76 16.19
N ARG A 17 23.41 10.57 15.67
CA ARG A 17 23.84 9.27 16.23
C ARG A 17 23.82 8.12 15.22
N TYR A 18 24.35 6.98 15.61
CA TYR A 18 24.13 5.73 14.88
C TYR A 18 23.05 4.89 15.56
N LEU A 19 22.21 4.24 14.76
CA LEU A 19 21.13 3.36 15.21
C LEU A 19 21.41 1.93 14.76
N ALA A 20 21.16 0.96 15.64
CA ALA A 20 21.22 -0.44 15.25
C ALA A 20 19.97 -0.83 14.45
N PHE A 21 20.15 -1.73 13.49
CA PHE A 21 19.03 -2.37 12.80
C PHE A 21 18.28 -3.32 13.74
N VAL A 22 17.01 -3.61 13.42
CA VAL A 22 16.25 -4.68 14.08
C VAL A 22 16.05 -5.83 13.12
N THR A 23 15.97 -7.05 13.65
CA THR A 23 15.55 -8.22 12.88
C THR A 23 14.03 -8.30 12.90
N LEU A 24 13.40 -8.34 11.73
CA LEU A 24 12.00 -8.70 11.61
C LEU A 24 11.90 -10.14 11.07
N ASN A 25 11.17 -11.00 11.79
CA ASN A 25 10.94 -12.40 11.39
C ASN A 25 9.99 -12.56 10.19
N ASN A 26 9.90 -11.58 9.30
CA ASN A 26 8.98 -11.61 8.18
C ASN A 26 9.75 -11.52 6.85
N THR A 27 9.72 -12.62 6.09
CA THR A 27 10.27 -12.72 4.72
C THR A 27 9.47 -11.90 3.70
N SER A 28 8.41 -11.24 4.15
CA SER A 28 7.53 -10.38 3.37
C SER A 28 7.25 -9.10 4.16
N PHE A 29 7.24 -7.97 3.45
CA PHE A 29 6.98 -6.60 3.90
C PHE A 29 6.55 -6.39 5.37
N PRO A 30 7.19 -5.48 6.12
CA PRO A 30 6.70 -5.09 7.43
C PRO A 30 5.26 -4.56 7.30
N GLU A 31 4.30 -5.31 7.85
CA GLU A 31 2.90 -4.88 7.87
C GLU A 31 2.78 -3.52 8.57
N PHE A 32 1.81 -2.69 8.15
CA PHE A 32 1.61 -1.35 8.73
C PHE A 32 1.49 -1.38 10.26
N LYS A 33 0.89 -2.44 10.83
CA LYS A 33 0.78 -2.69 12.28
C LYS A 33 2.13 -2.88 13.01
N HIS A 34 3.23 -2.96 12.27
CA HIS A 34 4.59 -3.13 12.77
C HIS A 34 5.50 -1.96 12.44
N LEU A 35 5.01 -0.89 11.80
CA LEU A 35 5.81 0.29 11.48
C LEU A 35 6.51 0.87 12.72
N ASN A 36 5.79 1.00 13.84
CA ASN A 36 6.33 1.49 15.10
C ASN A 36 7.37 0.56 15.78
N LYS A 37 7.50 -0.68 15.31
CA LYS A 37 8.51 -1.64 15.79
C LYS A 37 9.83 -1.54 15.02
N VAL A 38 9.82 -0.86 13.88
CA VAL A 38 11.01 -0.62 13.06
C VAL A 38 11.60 0.73 13.45
N PRO A 39 12.92 0.82 13.74
CA PRO A 39 13.55 2.09 14.03
C PRO A 39 13.38 3.06 12.85
N SER A 40 12.81 4.22 13.14
CA SER A 40 12.77 5.36 12.22
C SER A 40 14.10 6.11 12.26
N VAL A 41 14.68 6.32 11.08
CA VAL A 41 16.00 6.93 10.91
C VAL A 41 15.82 8.30 10.29
N LEU A 42 15.81 9.33 11.12
CA LEU A 42 15.83 10.71 10.66
C LEU A 42 17.23 11.05 10.16
N ARG A 43 17.33 11.51 8.91
CA ARG A 43 18.59 11.82 8.23
C ARG A 43 18.68 13.30 7.88
N GLU A 44 19.89 13.76 7.61
CA GLU A 44 20.14 15.13 7.12
C GLU A 44 20.12 15.21 5.59
N ASN A 45 20.36 14.08 4.92
CA ASN A 45 20.34 13.96 3.48
C ASN A 45 19.89 12.54 3.07
N ASP A 46 19.56 12.40 1.79
CA ASP A 46 19.04 11.17 1.22
C ASP A 46 20.12 10.12 0.95
N GLN A 47 21.40 10.42 1.15
CA GLN A 47 22.45 9.41 1.07
C GLN A 47 22.48 8.60 2.37
N ILE A 48 22.56 7.28 2.25
CA ILE A 48 22.64 6.41 3.43
C ILE A 48 24.09 6.18 3.76
N GLU A 49 24.42 6.36 5.04
CA GLU A 49 25.70 5.99 5.61
C GLU A 49 25.47 4.90 6.67
N LEU A 50 26.21 3.80 6.54
CA LEU A 50 26.21 2.69 7.49
C LEU A 50 27.61 2.50 8.06
N ILE A 51 27.66 2.02 9.30
CA ILE A 51 28.85 1.41 9.88
C ILE A 51 28.58 -0.08 10.04
N VAL A 52 29.38 -0.90 9.36
CA VAL A 52 29.39 -2.34 9.53
C VAL A 52 30.54 -2.67 10.48
N TYR A 53 30.22 -3.25 11.62
CA TYR A 53 31.21 -3.79 12.55
C TYR A 53 30.98 -5.30 12.65
N LEU A 54 31.70 -6.12 11.89
CA LEU A 54 31.51 -7.57 11.80
C LEU A 54 32.87 -8.28 11.62
N GLN A 55 33.06 -9.41 12.29
CA GLN A 55 34.26 -10.23 12.08
C GLN A 55 34.26 -10.81 10.66
N ASN A 56 35.42 -10.77 9.99
CA ASN A 56 35.62 -11.34 8.65
C ASN A 56 34.62 -10.81 7.60
N PHE A 57 34.29 -9.52 7.65
CA PHE A 57 33.39 -8.91 6.67
C PHE A 57 33.96 -8.99 5.25
N GLU A 58 33.19 -9.60 4.33
CA GLU A 58 33.47 -9.59 2.90
C GLU A 58 32.48 -8.66 2.19
N SER A 59 32.97 -7.77 1.33
CA SER A 59 32.14 -6.75 0.66
C SER A 59 30.95 -7.33 -0.12
N GLY A 60 31.11 -8.51 -0.72
CA GLY A 60 30.04 -9.20 -1.46
C GLY A 60 29.03 -9.95 -0.60
N SER A 61 29.23 -10.02 0.72
CA SER A 61 28.35 -10.77 1.64
C SER A 61 27.08 -10.00 2.05
N LEU A 62 27.02 -8.70 1.76
CA LEU A 62 25.92 -7.83 2.15
C LEU A 62 25.01 -7.58 0.94
N LEU A 63 23.77 -8.06 1.02
CA LEU A 63 22.72 -7.73 0.06
C LEU A 63 21.79 -6.70 0.70
N ALA A 64 21.67 -5.53 0.07
CA ALA A 64 20.78 -4.49 0.53
C ALA A 64 19.70 -4.15 -0.50
N GLN A 65 18.50 -3.99 0.01
CA GLN A 65 17.33 -3.66 -0.78
C GLN A 65 16.58 -2.53 -0.11
N VAL A 66 16.08 -1.60 -0.91
CA VAL A 66 15.15 -0.57 -0.46
C VAL A 66 13.79 -0.82 -1.04
N ARG A 67 12.77 -0.60 -0.22
CA ARG A 67 11.37 -0.67 -0.64
C ARG A 67 10.62 0.55 -0.15
N LYS A 68 10.07 1.32 -1.08
CA LYS A 68 9.22 2.46 -0.75
C LYS A 68 7.89 1.97 -0.17
N LEU A 69 7.43 2.60 0.89
CA LEU A 69 6.10 2.40 1.48
C LEU A 69 5.01 2.54 0.38
N ALA A 70 5.16 3.55 -0.48
CA ALA A 70 4.22 3.88 -1.54
C ALA A 70 4.13 2.87 -2.70
N LEU A 71 5.18 2.09 -2.96
CA LEU A 71 5.28 1.27 -4.20
C LEU A 71 4.96 -0.21 -4.00
N GLY A 72 4.43 -0.63 -2.85
CA GLY A 72 3.68 -1.89 -2.70
C GLY A 72 4.38 -3.19 -3.13
N GLY A 73 5.70 -3.24 -3.33
CA GLY A 73 6.37 -4.45 -3.81
C GLY A 73 7.66 -4.25 -4.61
N PHE A 74 7.97 -3.02 -5.04
CA PHE A 74 9.23 -2.77 -5.75
C PHE A 74 10.41 -2.74 -4.77
N ASN A 75 11.29 -3.74 -4.88
CA ASN A 75 12.59 -3.73 -4.23
C ASN A 75 13.61 -3.18 -5.23
N GLU A 76 14.37 -2.20 -4.79
CA GLU A 76 15.52 -1.70 -5.53
C GLU A 76 16.78 -2.17 -4.83
N ASP A 77 17.63 -2.92 -5.54
CA ASP A 77 18.94 -3.31 -5.02
C ASP A 77 19.81 -2.05 -4.85
N ILE A 78 20.62 -2.04 -3.80
CA ILE A 78 21.46 -0.90 -3.43
C ILE A 78 22.89 -1.38 -3.35
N ASN A 79 23.78 -0.64 -4.01
CA ASN A 79 25.20 -0.84 -3.87
C ASN A 79 25.77 0.17 -2.88
N PHE A 80 26.87 -0.22 -2.24
CA PHE A 80 27.61 0.66 -1.35
C PHE A 80 29.04 0.82 -1.83
N ASN A 81 29.53 2.04 -1.73
CA ASN A 81 30.96 2.30 -1.66
C ASN A 81 31.42 1.94 -0.24
N ILE A 82 32.53 1.19 -0.15
CA ILE A 82 33.03 0.62 1.10
C ILE A 82 34.39 1.21 1.42
N GLU A 83 34.53 1.76 2.62
CA GLU A 83 35.75 2.34 3.14
C GLU A 83 36.11 1.66 4.47
N PRO A 84 37.31 1.07 4.63
CA PRO A 84 37.75 0.55 5.93
C PRO A 84 37.99 1.71 6.91
N LEU A 85 37.63 1.51 8.17
CA LEU A 85 37.91 2.46 9.25
C LEU A 85 39.13 2.06 10.07
N GLU A 86 39.65 2.97 10.89
CA GLU A 86 40.85 2.75 11.72
C GLU A 86 40.68 1.58 12.70
N LYS A 87 39.45 1.34 13.18
CA LYS A 87 39.13 0.24 14.08
C LYS A 87 39.00 -1.07 13.30
N GLU A 88 39.68 -2.11 13.76
CA GLU A 88 39.63 -3.44 13.15
C GLU A 88 38.19 -3.96 12.99
N ASN A 89 37.92 -4.63 11.86
CA ASN A 89 36.61 -5.20 11.51
C ASN A 89 35.49 -4.16 11.32
N MET A 90 35.83 -2.88 11.18
CA MET A 90 34.87 -1.79 11.04
C MET A 90 34.99 -1.11 9.67
N TYR A 91 33.85 -0.94 9.01
CA TYR A 91 33.77 -0.39 7.66
C TYR A 91 32.66 0.64 7.58
N LYS A 92 32.91 1.72 6.84
CA LYS A 92 31.93 2.71 6.46
C LYS A 92 31.38 2.35 5.07
N LEU A 93 30.06 2.26 4.97
CA LEU A 93 29.34 2.01 3.73
C LEU A 93 28.53 3.25 3.38
N THR A 94 28.60 3.70 2.13
CA THR A 94 27.80 4.84 1.64
C THR A 94 27.12 4.48 0.34
N THR A 95 25.84 4.82 0.20
CA THR A 95 25.11 4.48 -1.03
C THR A 95 25.63 5.26 -2.21
N ASP A 96 25.66 4.61 -3.37
CA ASP A 96 26.02 5.20 -4.66
C ASP A 96 24.94 6.14 -5.21
N LYS A 97 23.71 6.00 -4.72
CA LYS A 97 22.55 6.83 -5.04
C LYS A 97 21.87 7.39 -3.80
N THR A 98 21.07 8.43 -4.00
CA THR A 98 20.16 8.96 -2.99
C THR A 98 18.92 8.10 -2.87
N ILE A 99 18.47 7.89 -1.64
CA ILE A 99 17.26 7.14 -1.32
C ILE A 99 16.35 8.07 -0.51
N PRO A 100 15.13 8.35 -0.99
CA PRO A 100 14.21 9.22 -0.28
C PRO A 100 13.70 8.57 1.01
N ASP A 101 13.25 9.41 1.93
CA ASP A 101 12.44 8.98 3.08
C ASP A 101 11.14 8.27 2.62
N GLY A 102 10.44 7.63 3.56
CA GLY A 102 9.28 6.80 3.24
C GLY A 102 9.65 5.41 2.72
N SER A 103 10.85 4.92 3.08
CA SER A 103 11.42 3.68 2.55
C SER A 103 11.93 2.77 3.65
N PHE A 104 11.70 1.47 3.51
CA PHE A 104 12.40 0.46 4.29
C PHE A 104 13.75 0.15 3.67
N LEU A 105 14.79 0.09 4.49
CA LEU A 105 16.09 -0.49 4.11
C LEU A 105 16.22 -1.87 4.76
N PHE A 106 16.41 -2.87 3.91
CA PHE A 106 16.67 -4.25 4.29
C PHE A 106 18.13 -4.59 4.03
N ILE A 107 18.77 -5.26 4.97
CA ILE A 107 20.12 -5.80 4.83
C ILE A 107 20.10 -7.28 5.19
N SER A 108 20.46 -8.13 4.23
CA SER A 108 20.74 -9.54 4.45
C SER A 108 22.24 -9.72 4.63
N THR A 109 22.63 -10.41 5.70
CA THR A 109 24.03 -10.67 6.06
C THR A 109 24.45 -12.11 5.73
N GLY A 110 23.67 -12.83 4.92
CA GLY A 110 23.92 -14.25 4.55
C GLY A 110 23.53 -15.26 5.63
N TRP A 111 23.34 -14.81 6.87
CA TRP A 111 22.62 -15.52 7.92
C TRP A 111 21.12 -15.23 7.74
N ASN A 112 20.22 -16.15 8.06
CA ASN A 112 18.76 -16.09 7.76
C ASN A 112 17.98 -14.89 8.38
N GLU A 113 18.66 -13.84 8.82
CA GLU A 113 18.09 -12.63 9.41
C GLU A 113 18.12 -11.48 8.41
N ILE A 114 16.96 -10.84 8.24
CA ILE A 114 16.83 -9.60 7.48
C ILE A 114 16.83 -8.44 8.48
N LEU A 115 17.92 -7.69 8.49
CA LEU A 115 18.06 -6.47 9.26
C LEU A 115 17.22 -5.37 8.60
N THR A 116 16.39 -4.68 9.36
CA THR A 116 15.44 -3.69 8.84
C THR A 116 15.52 -2.38 9.61
N VAL A 117 15.43 -1.26 8.88
CA VAL A 117 15.15 0.09 9.40
C VAL A 117 14.20 0.83 8.46
N PHE A 118 13.52 1.85 8.97
CA PHE A 118 12.70 2.75 8.18
C PHE A 118 13.42 4.10 8.03
N LEU A 119 13.52 4.59 6.80
CA LEU A 119 14.17 5.86 6.46
C LEU A 119 13.14 6.99 6.53
N GLY A 120 13.40 7.98 7.38
CA GLY A 120 12.45 9.03 7.70
C GLY A 120 11.62 8.76 8.95
N ASP A 121 10.60 9.59 9.17
CA ASP A 121 9.63 9.43 10.24
C ASP A 121 8.49 8.52 9.77
N SER A 122 8.39 7.31 10.36
CA SER A 122 7.41 6.32 9.91
C SER A 122 5.95 6.72 10.11
N GLU A 123 5.63 7.57 11.09
CA GLU A 123 4.26 8.06 11.29
C GLU A 123 3.93 9.10 10.22
N GLN A 124 4.82 10.07 10.00
CA GLN A 124 4.61 11.12 9.01
C GLN A 124 4.54 10.56 7.58
N GLU A 125 5.39 9.60 7.25
CA GLU A 125 5.36 8.96 5.93
C GLU A 125 4.10 8.10 5.73
N ALA A 126 3.56 7.49 6.78
CA ALA A 126 2.25 6.84 6.72
C ALA A 126 1.13 7.87 6.48
N ILE A 127 1.16 9.02 7.15
CA ILE A 127 0.21 10.12 6.92
C ILE A 127 0.27 10.59 5.47
N VAL A 128 1.46 10.84 4.93
CA VAL A 128 1.66 11.23 3.52
C VAL A 128 1.10 10.17 2.57
N PHE A 129 1.42 8.90 2.82
CA PHE A 129 0.93 7.77 2.02
C PHE A 129 -0.60 7.69 1.99
N PHE A 130 -1.27 7.79 3.14
CA PHE A 130 -2.73 7.70 3.21
C PHE A 130 -3.44 9.02 2.86
N SER A 131 -2.74 10.14 2.78
CA SER A 131 -3.31 11.41 2.33
C SER A 131 -3.59 11.41 0.82
N ASP A 132 -2.78 10.69 0.05
CA ASP A 132 -3.01 10.49 -1.38
C ASP A 132 -3.95 9.31 -1.65
N THR A 133 -5.21 9.64 -1.89
CA THR A 133 -6.27 8.65 -2.14
C THR A 133 -6.20 8.00 -3.52
N SER A 134 -5.24 8.38 -4.37
CA SER A 134 -5.06 7.81 -5.72
C SER A 134 -4.06 6.65 -5.78
N LEU A 135 -3.24 6.46 -4.74
CA LEU A 135 -2.15 5.47 -4.77
C LEU A 135 -2.64 4.02 -4.75
N ARG A 136 -3.83 3.76 -4.22
CA ARG A 136 -4.34 2.40 -4.06
C ARG A 136 -5.86 2.36 -3.98
N PRO A 137 -6.51 1.28 -4.46
CA PRO A 137 -7.93 1.07 -4.22
C PRO A 137 -8.28 1.09 -2.74
N ALA A 138 -9.38 1.75 -2.39
CA ALA A 138 -9.79 1.95 -1.01
C ALA A 138 -10.13 0.65 -0.28
N TYR A 139 -10.53 -0.40 -0.99
CA TYR A 139 -10.72 -1.73 -0.38
C TYR A 139 -9.44 -2.28 0.28
N ALA A 140 -8.27 -1.94 -0.26
CA ALA A 140 -6.96 -2.36 0.25
C ALA A 140 -6.34 -1.31 1.18
N ALA A 141 -6.58 -0.02 0.94
CA ALA A 141 -6.07 1.05 1.78
C ALA A 141 -6.73 1.08 3.17
N VAL A 142 -8.03 0.79 3.29
CA VAL A 142 -8.73 0.84 4.59
C VAL A 142 -8.12 -0.11 5.63
N PRO A 143 -7.93 -1.42 5.36
CA PRO A 143 -7.26 -2.31 6.31
C PRO A 143 -5.83 -1.87 6.68
N ASP A 144 -5.07 -1.38 5.70
CA ASP A 144 -3.70 -0.92 5.93
C ASP A 144 -3.65 0.34 6.80
N LEU A 145 -4.60 1.27 6.61
CA LEU A 145 -4.76 2.45 7.46
C LEU A 145 -5.19 2.08 8.88
N GLU A 146 -6.12 1.13 9.03
CA GLU A 146 -6.50 0.60 10.35
C GLU A 146 -5.30 -0.04 11.08
N ASP A 147 -4.41 -0.72 10.33
CA ASP A 147 -3.17 -1.26 10.87
C ASP A 147 -2.14 -0.17 11.21
N ALA A 148 -2.03 0.89 10.40
CA ALA A 148 -1.20 2.05 10.72
C ALA A 148 -1.69 2.76 12.00
N ILE A 149 -3.01 2.92 12.18
CA ILE A 149 -3.61 3.47 13.41
C ILE A 149 -3.27 2.58 14.62
N LYS A 150 -3.24 1.25 14.48
CA LYS A 150 -2.80 0.36 15.57
C LYS A 150 -1.33 0.56 15.94
N ALA A 151 -0.48 0.85 14.95
CA ALA A 151 0.93 1.16 15.19
C ALA A 151 1.10 2.54 15.84
N PHE A 152 0.28 3.52 15.46
CA PHE A 152 0.33 4.90 15.95
C PHE A 152 -1.03 5.34 16.53
N PRO A 153 -1.44 4.79 17.70
CA PRO A 153 -2.80 4.98 18.22
C PRO A 153 -3.11 6.41 18.68
N ASN A 154 -2.09 7.25 18.85
CA ASN A 154 -2.24 8.65 19.25
C ASN A 154 -2.19 9.62 18.05
N SER A 155 -2.09 9.10 16.83
CA SER A 155 -2.01 9.91 15.61
C SER A 155 -3.40 10.36 15.17
N GLN A 156 -3.77 11.59 15.51
CA GLN A 156 -5.08 12.14 15.12
C GLN A 156 -5.21 12.26 13.60
N GLU A 157 -4.13 12.60 12.89
CA GLU A 157 -4.13 12.73 11.43
C GLU A 157 -4.47 11.40 10.73
N LEU A 158 -3.88 10.27 11.17
CA LEU A 158 -4.22 8.95 10.64
C LEU A 158 -5.68 8.58 10.93
N ILE A 159 -6.17 8.89 12.14
CA ILE A 159 -7.55 8.62 12.54
C ILE A 159 -8.54 9.42 11.67
N ASP A 160 -8.24 10.69 11.41
CA ASP A 160 -9.09 11.60 10.62
C ASP A 160 -9.14 11.22 9.13
N LEU A 161 -8.13 10.51 8.62
CA LEU A 161 -8.14 9.97 7.26
C LEU A 161 -9.11 8.78 7.08
N LEU A 162 -9.42 8.03 8.15
CA LEU A 162 -10.18 6.79 8.06
C LEU A 162 -11.63 6.98 7.55
N PRO A 163 -12.41 7.98 8.02
CA PRO A 163 -13.74 8.25 7.47
C PRO A 163 -13.71 8.53 5.97
N LYS A 164 -12.76 9.33 5.50
CA LYS A 164 -12.59 9.65 4.07
C LYS A 164 -12.31 8.40 3.25
N TRP A 165 -11.40 7.54 3.70
CA TRP A 165 -11.13 6.27 3.01
C TRP A 165 -12.32 5.30 3.01
N LYS A 166 -13.12 5.27 4.09
CA LYS A 166 -14.34 4.46 4.16
C LYS A 166 -15.41 4.96 3.19
N GLU A 167 -15.55 6.28 3.03
CA GLU A 167 -16.42 6.89 2.04
C GLU A 167 -15.98 6.51 0.62
N ILE A 168 -14.69 6.66 0.30
CA ILE A 168 -14.14 6.27 -1.01
C ILE A 168 -14.38 4.78 -1.29
N LYS A 169 -14.13 3.90 -0.30
CA LYS A 169 -14.41 2.47 -0.43
C LYS A 169 -15.88 2.18 -0.72
N GLN A 170 -16.79 2.93 -0.10
CA GLN A 170 -18.22 2.81 -0.36
C GLN A 170 -18.58 3.28 -1.78
N LEU A 171 -17.97 4.38 -2.25
CA LEU A 171 -18.15 4.89 -3.61
C LEU A 171 -17.59 3.94 -4.67
N GLU A 172 -16.38 3.41 -4.48
CA GLU A 172 -15.78 2.40 -5.37
C GLU A 172 -16.67 1.16 -5.47
N ARG A 173 -17.24 0.71 -4.34
CA ARG A 173 -18.18 -0.41 -4.33
C ARG A 173 -19.46 -0.08 -5.09
N GLN A 174 -20.04 1.11 -4.87
CA GLN A 174 -21.21 1.56 -5.63
C GLN A 174 -20.94 1.58 -7.13
N GLU A 175 -19.82 2.15 -7.55
CA GLU A 175 -19.43 2.22 -8.96
C GLU A 175 -19.27 0.82 -9.57
N LEU A 176 -18.60 -0.09 -8.86
CA LEU A 176 -18.45 -1.48 -9.31
C LEU A 176 -19.80 -2.20 -9.44
N GLU A 177 -20.71 -2.03 -8.46
CA GLU A 177 -22.04 -2.62 -8.50
C GLU A 177 -22.89 -2.02 -9.64
N TYR A 178 -22.78 -0.70 -9.86
CA TYR A 178 -23.49 0.00 -10.95
C TYR A 178 -23.00 -0.42 -12.34
N LYS A 179 -21.70 -0.72 -12.49
CA LYS A 179 -21.12 -1.20 -13.75
C LYS A 179 -21.84 -2.43 -14.29
N TYR A 180 -22.32 -3.34 -13.43
CA TYR A 180 -23.09 -4.51 -13.87
C TYR A 180 -24.45 -4.11 -14.50
N VAL A 181 -25.07 -3.05 -13.99
CA VAL A 181 -26.30 -2.47 -14.58
C VAL A 181 -25.99 -1.93 -15.98
N GLU A 182 -24.91 -1.16 -16.12
CA GLU A 182 -24.50 -0.58 -17.40
C GLU A 182 -24.13 -1.65 -18.44
N GLU A 183 -23.38 -2.68 -18.04
CA GLU A 183 -23.02 -3.78 -18.92
C GLU A 183 -24.24 -4.57 -19.43
N ALA A 184 -25.23 -4.82 -18.56
CA ALA A 184 -26.47 -5.50 -18.95
C ALA A 184 -27.30 -4.64 -19.90
N TRP A 185 -27.39 -3.33 -19.62
CA TRP A 185 -28.09 -2.36 -20.46
C TRP A 185 -27.48 -2.25 -21.85
N GLN A 186 -26.16 -2.13 -21.94
CA GLN A 186 -25.45 -2.08 -23.20
C GLN A 186 -25.70 -3.34 -24.05
N LYS A 187 -25.59 -4.53 -23.43
CA LYS A 187 -25.88 -5.80 -24.11
C LYS A 187 -27.32 -5.90 -24.62
N TYR A 188 -28.29 -5.35 -23.87
CA TYR A 188 -29.69 -5.25 -24.31
C TYR A 188 -29.85 -4.36 -25.55
N GLN A 189 -29.19 -3.20 -25.58
CA GLN A 189 -29.25 -2.24 -26.69
C GLN A 189 -28.63 -2.80 -27.97
N GLU A 190 -27.48 -3.48 -27.85
CA GLU A 190 -26.71 -3.98 -28.99
C GLU A 190 -27.26 -5.27 -29.61
N THR A 191 -28.04 -6.06 -28.87
CA THR A 191 -28.52 -7.35 -29.37
C THR A 191 -29.81 -7.21 -30.17
N GLU A 192 -29.90 -7.85 -31.34
CA GLU A 192 -31.14 -7.89 -32.13
C GLU A 192 -32.04 -9.09 -31.76
N LYS A 193 -31.45 -10.15 -31.19
CA LYS A 193 -32.17 -11.39 -30.92
C LYS A 193 -33.09 -11.22 -29.70
N ILE A 194 -34.40 -11.37 -29.91
CA ILE A 194 -35.44 -11.20 -28.87
C ILE A 194 -35.13 -12.02 -27.60
N SER A 195 -34.75 -13.29 -27.75
CA SER A 195 -34.42 -14.14 -26.60
C SER A 195 -33.23 -13.61 -25.78
N LEU A 196 -32.26 -12.95 -26.42
CA LEU A 196 -31.12 -12.33 -25.74
C LEU A 196 -31.53 -11.00 -25.11
N LYS A 197 -32.39 -10.21 -25.76
CA LYS A 197 -32.97 -9.01 -25.14
C LYS A 197 -33.68 -9.34 -23.83
N ILE A 198 -34.53 -10.36 -23.82
CA ILE A 198 -35.24 -10.83 -22.62
C ILE A 198 -34.24 -11.24 -21.53
N ARG A 199 -33.20 -12.00 -21.89
CA ARG A 199 -32.16 -12.40 -20.93
C ARG A 199 -31.46 -11.18 -20.32
N TYR A 200 -31.01 -10.23 -21.12
CA TYR A 200 -30.29 -9.06 -20.61
C TYR A 200 -31.17 -8.12 -19.79
N LEU A 201 -32.46 -7.97 -20.12
CA LEU A 201 -33.39 -7.25 -19.25
C LEU A 201 -33.58 -7.95 -17.89
N LYS A 202 -33.62 -9.28 -17.85
CA LYS A 202 -33.67 -10.05 -16.58
C LYS A 202 -32.38 -9.90 -15.78
N ASP A 203 -31.23 -9.99 -16.44
CA ASP A 203 -29.90 -9.76 -15.81
C ASP A 203 -29.83 -8.33 -15.23
N MET A 204 -30.31 -7.33 -15.99
CA MET A 204 -30.37 -5.94 -15.56
C MET A 204 -31.33 -5.75 -14.38
N GLN A 205 -32.50 -6.39 -14.39
CA GLN A 205 -33.45 -6.32 -13.28
C GLN A 205 -32.83 -6.87 -11.98
N MET A 206 -32.09 -7.98 -12.07
CA MET A 206 -31.36 -8.52 -10.92
C MET A 206 -30.28 -7.56 -10.43
N ALA A 207 -29.49 -6.97 -11.33
CA ALA A 207 -28.44 -6.01 -10.98
C ALA A 207 -29.02 -4.73 -10.33
N LEU A 208 -30.12 -4.18 -10.86
CA LEU A 208 -30.82 -3.02 -10.32
C LEU A 208 -31.38 -3.29 -8.92
N ASN A 209 -31.99 -4.46 -8.71
CA ASN A 209 -32.50 -4.86 -7.40
C ASN A 209 -31.37 -4.98 -6.38
N GLY A 210 -30.23 -5.56 -6.77
CA GLY A 210 -29.04 -5.62 -5.92
C GLY A 210 -28.50 -4.23 -5.57
N PHE A 211 -28.33 -3.38 -6.58
CA PHE A 211 -27.83 -2.01 -6.41
C PHE A 211 -28.74 -1.18 -5.48
N LEU A 212 -30.05 -1.14 -5.74
CA LEU A 212 -30.99 -0.35 -4.94
C LEU A 212 -31.16 -0.89 -3.52
N ALA A 213 -31.00 -2.19 -3.31
CA ALA A 213 -31.01 -2.77 -1.96
C ALA A 213 -29.77 -2.37 -1.15
N ASN A 214 -28.59 -2.33 -1.79
CA ASN A 214 -27.34 -1.96 -1.13
C ASN A 214 -27.13 -0.45 -1.01
N HIS A 215 -27.69 0.32 -1.96
CA HIS A 215 -27.39 1.74 -2.16
C HIS A 215 -28.66 2.58 -2.44
N PRO A 216 -29.69 2.52 -1.57
CA PRO A 216 -30.99 3.16 -1.84
C PRO A 216 -30.93 4.68 -1.99
N GLU A 217 -29.94 5.34 -1.38
CA GLU A 217 -29.75 6.81 -1.43
C GLU A 217 -28.59 7.24 -2.36
N SER A 218 -28.12 6.34 -3.24
CA SER A 218 -27.10 6.71 -4.22
C SER A 218 -27.60 7.79 -5.18
N ASN A 219 -26.69 8.60 -5.72
CA ASN A 219 -27.00 9.56 -6.79
C ASN A 219 -27.50 8.86 -8.08
N LYS A 220 -27.30 7.54 -8.20
CA LYS A 220 -27.82 6.70 -9.28
C LYS A 220 -29.19 6.08 -9.00
N SER A 221 -29.76 6.25 -7.80
CA SER A 221 -31.00 5.58 -7.41
C SER A 221 -32.20 5.95 -8.28
N GLU A 222 -32.34 7.22 -8.67
CA GLU A 222 -33.44 7.65 -9.54
C GLU A 222 -33.31 7.07 -10.96
N GLU A 223 -32.11 7.12 -11.54
CA GLU A 223 -31.83 6.47 -12.84
C GLU A 223 -32.12 4.96 -12.78
N CYS A 224 -31.77 4.29 -11.68
CA CYS A 224 -32.08 2.87 -11.47
C CYS A 224 -33.58 2.60 -11.43
N LYS A 225 -34.38 3.44 -10.76
CA LYS A 225 -35.85 3.29 -10.70
C LYS A 225 -36.50 3.54 -12.06
N GLU A 226 -36.02 4.52 -12.82
CA GLU A 226 -36.48 4.76 -14.19
C GLU A 226 -36.24 3.53 -15.08
N ARG A 227 -35.04 2.97 -15.01
CA ARG A 227 -34.68 1.73 -15.73
C ARG A 227 -35.52 0.53 -15.30
N GLN A 228 -35.87 0.40 -14.01
CA GLN A 228 -36.82 -0.62 -13.56
C GLN A 228 -38.18 -0.47 -14.25
N GLY A 229 -38.71 0.75 -14.34
CA GLY A 229 -39.97 1.04 -15.05
C GLY A 229 -39.91 0.71 -16.54
N GLU A 230 -38.77 0.94 -17.18
CA GLU A 230 -38.57 0.54 -18.58
C GLU A 230 -38.56 -0.99 -18.75
N ILE A 231 -37.85 -1.71 -17.87
CA ILE A 231 -37.84 -3.18 -17.87
C ILE A 231 -39.25 -3.73 -17.68
N ASP A 232 -40.00 -3.21 -16.71
CA ASP A 232 -41.36 -3.66 -16.40
C ASP A 232 -42.33 -3.48 -17.59
N THR A 233 -42.03 -2.52 -18.48
CA THR A 233 -42.77 -2.30 -19.73
C THR A 233 -42.26 -3.19 -20.86
N LYS A 234 -40.95 -3.24 -21.08
CA LYS A 234 -40.32 -3.89 -22.25
C LYS A 234 -40.27 -5.40 -22.14
N LEU A 235 -40.09 -5.94 -20.95
CA LEU A 235 -39.94 -7.37 -20.75
C LEU A 235 -41.21 -8.15 -21.15
N PRO A 236 -42.44 -7.76 -20.71
CA PRO A 236 -43.67 -8.41 -21.16
C PRO A 236 -43.96 -8.23 -22.66
N GLU A 237 -43.56 -7.10 -23.26
CA GLU A 237 -43.68 -6.87 -24.71
C GLU A 237 -42.86 -7.89 -25.49
N LEU A 238 -41.59 -8.05 -25.12
CA LEU A 238 -40.67 -8.97 -25.78
C LEU A 238 -41.05 -10.43 -25.55
N GLU A 239 -41.51 -10.79 -24.35
CA GLU A 239 -41.97 -12.16 -24.04
C GLU A 239 -43.17 -12.58 -24.89
N LYS A 240 -44.02 -11.64 -25.35
CA LYS A 240 -45.12 -11.93 -26.29
C LYS A 240 -44.66 -12.12 -27.74
N MET A 241 -43.43 -11.72 -28.06
CA MET A 241 -42.86 -11.83 -29.42
C MET A 241 -42.03 -13.11 -29.61
N MET A 242 -41.87 -13.91 -28.54
CA MET A 242 -41.29 -15.26 -28.59
C MET A 242 -42.35 -16.31 -28.95
#